data_AF-A0A351ACL4-F1
#
_entry.id   AF-A0A351ACL4-F1
#
_cell.length_a   1.000
_cell.length_b   1.000
_cell.length_c   1.000
_cell.angle_alpha   90.00
_cell.angle_beta   90.00
_cell.angle_gamma   90.00
#
_symmetry.space_group_name_H-M   'P 1'
#
loop_
_entity.id
_entity.type
_entity.pdbx_description
1 polymer ?
#
loop_
_entity_poly.entity_id
_entity_poly.type
_entity_poly.pdbx_seq_one_letter_code
_entity_poly.pdbx_strand_id
1 'polypeptide(L)' 'FYRMLARRAPDWLNPGGCLLVEIGDGRLADGQTVWDHEGWNTEGVIPDLDGRPRVWVLTR' A
#
# COMPACT_ATOMS: atom_id res chain seq x y z
N PHE A 1 2.34 -7.30 -9.71
CA PHE A 1 1.15 -7.35 -8.83
C PHE A 1 0.80 -5.97 -8.27
N TYR A 2 1.67 -5.33 -7.47
CA TYR A 2 1.40 -4.01 -6.88
C TYR A 2 1.01 -2.91 -7.89
N ARG A 3 1.65 -2.85 -9.07
CA ARG A 3 1.26 -1.89 -10.14
C ARG A 3 -0.20 -2.05 -10.61
N MET A 4 -0.70 -3.29 -10.64
CA MET A 4 -2.08 -3.56 -11.02
C MET A 4 -3.03 -3.11 -9.91
N LEU A 5 -2.70 -3.41 -8.64
CA LEU A 5 -3.47 -2.94 -7.49
C LEU A 5 -3.50 -1.41 -7.41
N ALA A 6 -2.34 -0.75 -7.51
CA ALA A 6 -2.23 0.71 -7.48
C ALA A 6 -3.11 1.38 -8.53
N ARG A 7 -3.17 0.80 -9.74
CA ARG A 7 -3.99 1.32 -10.83
C ARG A 7 -5.48 1.02 -10.68
N ARG A 8 -5.85 -0.18 -10.19
CA ARG A 8 -7.25 -0.66 -10.23
C ARG A 8 -8.01 -0.54 -8.93
N ALA A 9 -7.35 -0.60 -7.78
CA ALA A 9 -8.02 -0.53 -6.49
C ALA A 9 -8.95 0.70 -6.32
N PRO A 10 -8.65 1.90 -6.85
CA PRO A 10 -9.55 3.05 -6.72
C PRO A 10 -10.94 2.80 -7.33
N ASP A 11 -11.03 1.99 -8.40
CA ASP A 11 -12.29 1.65 -9.06
C ASP A 11 -13.25 0.84 -8.17
N TRP A 12 -12.73 0.29 -7.06
CA TRP A 12 -13.47 -0.60 -6.15
C TRP A 12 -13.63 -0.02 -4.74
N LEU A 13 -13.07 1.14 -4.46
CA LEU A 13 -13.15 1.77 -3.14
C LEU A 13 -14.31 2.78 -3.08
N ASN A 14 -15.00 2.80 -1.95
CA ASN A 14 -15.90 3.91 -1.63
C ASN A 14 -15.08 5.20 -1.42
N PRO A 15 -15.69 6.40 -1.57
CA PRO A 15 -15.04 7.65 -1.20
C PRO A 15 -14.48 7.60 0.22
N GLY A 16 -13.20 7.95 0.39
CA GLY A 16 -12.49 7.87 1.67
C GLY A 16 -12.08 6.45 2.11
N GLY A 17 -12.24 5.44 1.23
CA GLY A 17 -11.75 4.09 1.48
C GLY A 17 -10.21 4.01 1.47
N CYS A 18 -9.67 2.95 2.08
CA CYS A 18 -8.24 2.69 2.10
C CYS A 18 -7.92 1.32 1.50
N LEU A 19 -6.67 1.18 1.06
CA LEU A 19 -6.11 -0.08 0.59
C LEU A 19 -5.06 -0.57 1.59
N LEU A 20 -5.23 -1.81 2.06
CA LEU A 20 -4.31 -2.51 2.94
C LEU A 20 -3.54 -3.56 2.13
N VAL A 21 -2.21 -3.46 2.11
CA VAL A 21 -1.36 -4.32 1.28
C VAL A 21 -0.29 -4.99 2.11
N GLU A 22 -0.31 -6.33 2.15
CA GLU A 22 0.77 -7.11 2.78
C GLU A 22 2.06 -7.05 1.93
N ILE A 23 3.18 -6.75 2.57
CA ILE A 23 4.50 -6.45 1.97
C ILE A 23 5.57 -7.43 2.47
N GLY A 24 5.30 -8.74 2.44
CA GLY A 24 6.31 -9.81 2.53
C GLY A 24 7.45 -9.55 3.52
N ASP A 25 8.70 -9.64 3.07
CA ASP A 25 9.92 -9.43 3.86
C ASP A 25 10.36 -7.97 4.00
N GLY A 26 9.49 -7.00 3.65
CA GLY A 26 9.74 -5.59 3.95
C GLY A 26 10.78 -4.91 3.06
N ARG A 27 11.04 -5.41 1.84
CA ARG A 27 11.78 -4.62 0.82
C ARG A 27 10.92 -3.45 0.33
N LEU A 28 10.90 -2.40 1.15
CA LEU A 28 10.12 -1.17 0.98
C LEU A 28 10.62 -0.26 -0.17
N ALA A 29 11.86 -0.44 -0.63
CA ALA A 29 12.57 0.55 -1.43
C ALA A 29 11.98 0.81 -2.83
N ASP A 30 11.44 -0.22 -3.49
CA ASP A 30 10.96 -0.09 -4.88
C ASP A 30 9.42 0.02 -4.99
N GLY A 31 8.72 -0.28 -3.90
CA GLY A 31 7.25 -0.32 -3.90
C GLY A 31 6.61 1.06 -3.77
N GLN A 32 7.22 1.97 -3.01
CA GLN A 32 6.66 3.30 -2.73
C GLN A 32 6.41 4.09 -4.02
N THR A 33 7.39 4.10 -4.93
CA THR A 33 7.33 4.79 -6.22
C THR A 33 6.15 4.35 -7.08
N VAL A 34 5.70 3.10 -6.96
CA VAL A 34 4.54 2.59 -7.70
C VAL A 34 3.24 3.21 -7.19
N TRP A 35 3.12 3.41 -5.88
CA TRP A 35 1.93 4.00 -5.27
C TRP A 35 1.89 5.51 -5.50
N ASP A 36 3.03 6.19 -5.32
CA ASP A 36 3.16 7.63 -5.54
C ASP A 36 2.79 8.00 -7.00
N HIS A 37 3.26 7.22 -7.99
CA HIS A 37 2.94 7.44 -9.41
C HIS A 37 1.44 7.35 -9.70
N GLU A 38 0.71 6.49 -8.98
CA GLU A 38 -0.74 6.30 -9.15
C GLU A 38 -1.56 7.20 -8.21
N GLY A 39 -0.91 8.15 -7.52
CA GLY A 39 -1.56 9.17 -6.69
C GLY A 39 -2.02 8.69 -5.32
N TRP A 40 -1.43 7.61 -4.79
CA TRP A 40 -1.71 7.14 -3.44
C TRP A 40 -0.83 7.85 -2.42
N ASN A 41 -1.36 8.05 -1.21
CA ASN A 41 -0.61 8.46 -0.04
C ASN A 41 -0.39 7.26 0.88
N THR A 42 0.82 7.13 1.42
CA THR A 42 1.15 6.10 2.42
C THR A 42 0.98 6.69 3.81
N GLU A 43 -0.11 6.31 4.48
CA GLU A 43 -0.43 6.74 5.85
C GLU A 43 0.47 6.08 6.88
N GLY A 44 0.96 4.86 6.61
CA GLY A 44 1.89 4.17 7.50
C GLY A 44 2.13 2.72 7.13
N VAL A 45 2.99 2.10 7.95
CA VAL A 45 3.33 0.67 7.87
C VAL A 45 3.00 0.00 9.20
N ILE A 46 2.12 -0.99 9.17
CA ILE A 46 1.75 -1.78 10.36
C ILE A 46 2.71 -2.98 10.45
N PRO A 47 3.42 -3.16 11.59
CA PRO A 47 4.28 -4.31 11.80
C PRO A 47 3.51 -5.56 12.26
N ASP A 48 4.11 -6.74 12.13
CA ASP A 48 3.67 -7.94 12.85
C ASP A 48 4.10 -7.93 14.33
N LEU A 49 3.77 -9.01 15.06
CA LEU A 49 4.11 -9.17 16.48
C LEU A 49 5.63 -9.26 16.73
N ASP A 50 6.42 -9.61 15.71
CA ASP A 50 7.88 -9.63 15.76
C ASP A 50 8.50 -8.28 15.34
N GLY A 51 7.66 -7.26 15.11
CA GLY A 51 8.10 -5.91 14.72
C GLY A 51 8.49 -5.77 13.25
N ARG A 52 8.26 -6.79 12.41
CA ARG A 52 8.61 -6.72 10.99
C ARG A 52 7.55 -5.93 10.23
N PRO A 53 7.93 -5.00 9.34
CA PRO A 53 6.95 -4.26 8.54
C PRO A 53 6.17 -5.22 7.63
N ARG A 54 4.84 -5.27 7.78
CA ARG A 54 3.99 -6.21 7.03
C ARG A 54 2.92 -5.57 6.20
N VAL A 55 2.30 -4.48 6.61
CA VAL A 55 1.13 -3.95 5.90
C VAL A 55 1.28 -2.47 5.62
N TRP A 56 1.16 -2.08 4.37
CA TRP A 56 0.96 -0.68 3.98
C TRP A 56 -0.50 -0.27 4.11
N VAL A 57 -0.70 0.91 4.68
CA VAL A 57 -1.99 1.61 4.72
C VAL A 57 -1.93 2.75 3.71
N LEU A 58 -2.76 2.64 2.68
CA LEU A 58 -2.75 3.55 1.53
C LEU A 58 -4.11 4.24 1.36
N THR A 59 -4.11 5.54 1.07
CA THR A 59 -5.31 6.37 0.80
C THR A 59 -5.15 7.10 -0.51
N ARG A 60 -6.27 7.53 -1.12
CA ARG A 60 -6.29 8.30 -2.37
C ARG A 60 -7.46 9.28 -2.38
#